data_AF-A0A946XJ60-F1
#
_entry.id   AF-A0A946XJ60-F1
#
_cell.length_a   1.000
_cell.length_b   1.000
_cell.length_c   1.000
_cell.angle_alpha   90.00
_cell.angle_beta   90.00
_cell.angle_gamma   90.00
#
_symmetry.space_group_name_H-M   'P 1'
#
loop_
_entity.id
_entity.type
_entity.pdbx_description
1 polymer ?
#
loop_
_entity_poly.entity_id
_entity_poly.type
_entity_poly.pdbx_seq_one_letter_code
_entity_poly.pdbx_strand_id
1 'polypeptide(L)'
;MKFSRVVLVINLFALVFTLARGAWLALLFIFPLIIAIKKKSVVLLHKHKTFVISISLLVSVVVFLGVINDLNYTNNTNLTTRTLTNIHQQPLNFKARLGYYSRALSRFKHRLPWGTGLNTYTNSQSKVSHSNGITSYVHSFLLQILTETGIFSALSFLIILTYITRQLFVAARNSSDTTISGVFYAFTLSLIYSFYDFNLNTSLVFLTIFSLAISVIYDPRQKKVSPLERTGQTINFLVIFYLFLLLSFIVLGLYSTMISTKADKLVLNENHQEAYKLYLNSMKIFPYSNSNFEKTILYLDDYFPEKSHSLIQKWIRLNNNNGAMYTFLANRSLDSLDLNTSLEYMNISLSSGYEPSPSSETVKLALKFISHSSKTTLDPQIVRFIHLLNNFSLNHPVKYLDWEISEFYYQATLHLVYNLSFDTLIIQDKKIILESALDGFFILDINENAHIINLLDRLIILNSNNQLYSQYKNILVSLSYSETSLQTIDQLISNLKPNIKASHLPQVSNVLLSHLYISKSKYYQSDNTVEELEYIDKAIQASPFTSSFRIYKAARLKDLGLMKESKNAL
;
A
#
# COMPACT_ATOMS: atom_id res chain seq x y z
N MET A 1 -11.34 7.05 -50.08
CA MET A 1 -10.60 6.20 -49.11
C MET A 1 -11.63 5.41 -48.30
N LYS A 2 -11.57 4.08 -48.19
CA LYS A 2 -12.59 3.30 -47.45
C LYS A 2 -12.63 3.74 -45.98
N PHE A 3 -13.81 3.93 -45.40
CA PHE A 3 -14.04 4.37 -44.01
C PHE A 3 -13.13 3.67 -42.97
N SER A 4 -12.90 2.36 -43.14
CA SER A 4 -12.01 1.57 -42.29
C SER A 4 -10.55 2.06 -42.23
N ARG A 5 -10.02 2.65 -43.32
CA ARG A 5 -8.66 3.21 -43.33
C ARG A 5 -8.58 4.52 -42.55
N VAL A 6 -9.63 5.34 -42.60
CA VAL A 6 -9.72 6.59 -41.83
C VAL A 6 -9.79 6.27 -40.34
N VAL A 7 -10.65 5.32 -39.96
CA VAL A 7 -10.76 4.84 -38.57
C VAL A 7 -9.45 4.25 -38.06
N LEU A 8 -8.73 3.47 -38.88
CA LEU A 8 -7.41 2.94 -38.53
C LEU A 8 -6.41 4.07 -38.25
N VAL A 9 -6.33 5.08 -39.12
CA VAL A 9 -5.42 6.22 -38.97
C VAL A 9 -5.77 7.02 -37.71
N ILE A 10 -7.05 7.29 -37.46
CA ILE A 10 -7.51 7.96 -36.24
C ILE A 10 -7.12 7.17 -35.00
N ASN A 11 -7.32 5.85 -34.99
CA ASN A 11 -6.97 5.00 -33.85
C ASN A 11 -5.45 4.89 -33.63
N LEU A 12 -4.65 4.80 -34.70
CA LEU A 12 -3.19 4.82 -34.60
C LEU A 12 -2.69 6.18 -34.10
N PHE A 13 -3.30 7.28 -34.57
CA PHE A 13 -2.99 8.61 -34.09
C PHE A 13 -3.35 8.72 -32.61
N ALA A 14 -4.56 8.34 -32.20
CA ALA A 14 -4.98 8.30 -30.81
C ALA A 14 -4.01 7.48 -29.94
N LEU A 15 -3.59 6.30 -30.42
CA LEU A 15 -2.61 5.46 -29.72
C LEU A 15 -1.27 6.15 -29.48
N VAL A 16 -0.77 6.96 -30.43
CA VAL A 16 0.42 7.80 -30.24
C VAL A 16 0.21 8.78 -29.08
N PHE A 17 -0.95 9.43 -29.00
CA PHE A 17 -1.25 10.36 -27.91
C PHE A 17 -1.51 9.68 -26.56
N THR A 18 -1.93 8.41 -26.54
CA THR A 18 -2.09 7.70 -25.26
C THR A 18 -0.77 7.42 -24.55
N LEU A 19 0.36 7.40 -25.28
CA LEU A 19 1.68 6.98 -24.75
C LEU A 19 1.64 5.63 -24.00
N ALA A 20 0.62 4.81 -24.26
CA ALA A 20 0.36 3.55 -23.57
C ALA A 20 1.36 2.49 -24.03
N ARG A 21 2.52 2.43 -23.38
CA ARG A 21 3.65 1.56 -23.77
C ARG A 21 3.26 0.09 -23.92
N GLY A 22 2.38 -0.40 -23.05
CA GLY A 22 1.89 -1.78 -23.16
C GLY A 22 1.04 -2.03 -24.39
N ALA A 23 0.30 -1.03 -24.90
CA ALA A 23 -0.44 -1.15 -26.14
C ALA A 23 0.50 -1.17 -27.36
N TRP A 24 1.59 -0.39 -27.33
CA TRP A 24 2.66 -0.47 -28.32
C TRP A 24 3.37 -1.83 -28.30
N LEU A 25 3.71 -2.36 -27.12
CA LEU A 25 4.27 -3.70 -26.98
C LEU A 25 3.31 -4.77 -27.50
N ALA A 26 2.00 -4.63 -27.25
CA ALA A 26 1.00 -5.54 -27.77
C ALA A 26 1.04 -5.58 -29.31
N LEU A 27 1.24 -4.44 -30.00
CA LEU A 27 1.34 -4.43 -31.47
C LEU A 27 2.46 -5.31 -32.03
N LEU A 28 3.55 -5.56 -31.29
CA LEU A 28 4.61 -6.51 -31.73
C LEU A 28 4.07 -7.92 -31.94
N PHE A 29 3.04 -8.30 -31.18
CA PHE A 29 2.43 -9.63 -31.26
C PHE A 29 1.49 -9.79 -32.47
N ILE A 30 1.14 -8.71 -33.19
CA ILE A 30 0.30 -8.81 -34.39
C ILE A 30 0.94 -9.70 -35.45
N PHE A 31 2.24 -9.54 -35.73
CA PHE A 31 2.88 -10.30 -36.79
C PHE A 31 2.96 -11.81 -36.49
N PRO A 32 3.40 -12.27 -35.30
CA PRO A 32 3.28 -13.66 -34.90
C PRO A 32 1.84 -14.21 -35.01
N LEU A 33 0.83 -13.42 -34.62
CA LEU A 33 -0.57 -13.85 -34.70
C LEU A 33 -1.04 -13.99 -36.15
N ILE A 34 -0.69 -13.06 -37.04
CA ILE A 34 -0.97 -13.16 -38.49
C ILE A 34 -0.31 -14.43 -39.06
N ILE A 35 0.94 -14.70 -38.66
CA ILE A 35 1.68 -15.88 -39.09
C ILE A 35 0.97 -17.16 -38.66
N ALA A 36 0.56 -17.22 -37.39
CA ALA A 36 -0.11 -18.37 -36.80
C ALA A 36 -1.46 -18.69 -37.47
N ILE A 37 -2.19 -17.66 -37.92
CA ILE A 37 -3.53 -17.83 -38.52
C ILE A 37 -3.46 -18.19 -40.00
N LYS A 38 -2.66 -17.46 -40.80
CA LYS A 38 -2.69 -17.61 -42.26
C LYS A 38 -1.55 -18.52 -42.70
N LYS A 39 -1.88 -19.71 -43.24
CA LYS A 39 -0.90 -20.73 -43.67
C LYS A 39 0.08 -20.23 -44.76
N LYS A 40 -0.30 -19.21 -45.54
CA LYS A 40 0.56 -18.54 -46.57
C LYS A 40 1.15 -17.20 -46.09
N SER A 41 1.10 -16.92 -44.80
CA SER A 41 1.52 -15.64 -44.19
C SER A 41 2.96 -15.27 -44.44
N VAL A 42 3.88 -16.25 -44.52
CA VAL A 42 5.31 -15.99 -44.74
C VAL A 42 5.54 -15.28 -46.06
N VAL A 43 4.84 -15.68 -47.12
CA VAL A 43 4.89 -15.02 -48.44
C VAL A 43 4.32 -13.60 -48.36
N LEU A 44 3.25 -13.41 -47.59
CA LEU A 44 2.62 -12.10 -47.39
C LEU A 44 3.54 -11.14 -46.60
N LEU A 45 4.23 -11.66 -45.57
CA LEU A 45 5.24 -10.92 -44.82
C LEU A 45 6.42 -10.53 -45.69
N HIS A 46 6.88 -11.43 -46.57
CA HIS A 46 7.97 -11.13 -47.49
C HIS A 46 7.58 -10.03 -48.48
N LYS A 47 6.34 -10.07 -48.99
CA LYS A 47 5.77 -9.02 -49.86
C LYS A 47 5.67 -7.66 -49.17
N HIS A 48 5.42 -7.64 -47.87
CA HIS A 48 5.27 -6.42 -47.07
C HIS A 48 6.43 -6.20 -46.08
N LYS A 49 7.62 -6.74 -46.36
CA LYS A 49 8.75 -6.75 -45.43
C LYS A 49 9.14 -5.37 -44.92
N THR A 50 9.09 -4.37 -45.81
CA THR A 50 9.39 -2.98 -45.47
C THR A 50 8.41 -2.41 -44.45
N PHE A 51 7.12 -2.66 -44.63
CA PHE A 51 6.08 -2.21 -43.69
C PHE A 51 6.22 -2.87 -42.31
N VAL A 52 6.50 -4.18 -42.27
CA VAL A 52 6.75 -4.92 -41.02
C VAL A 52 7.97 -4.34 -40.29
N ILE A 53 9.09 -4.15 -41.00
CA ILE A 53 10.30 -3.55 -40.44
C ILE A 53 10.02 -2.14 -39.91
N SER A 54 9.30 -1.30 -40.66
CA SER A 54 8.95 0.05 -40.24
C SER A 54 8.08 0.08 -38.99
N ILE A 55 7.07 -0.79 -38.87
CA ILE A 55 6.25 -0.88 -37.65
C ILE A 55 7.08 -1.39 -36.48
N SER A 56 7.88 -2.44 -36.66
CA SER A 56 8.73 -2.97 -35.59
C SER A 56 9.72 -1.91 -35.10
N LEU A 57 10.35 -1.16 -36.02
CA LEU A 57 11.23 -0.05 -35.69
C LEU A 57 10.48 1.06 -34.94
N LEU A 58 9.29 1.45 -35.40
CA LEU A 58 8.46 2.45 -34.72
C LEU A 58 8.11 2.01 -33.30
N VAL A 59 7.70 0.76 -33.12
CA VAL A 59 7.40 0.22 -31.78
C VAL A 59 8.65 0.20 -30.92
N SER A 60 9.79 -0.26 -31.44
CA SER A 60 11.07 -0.24 -30.72
C SER A 60 11.46 1.18 -30.30
N VAL A 61 11.29 2.18 -31.16
CA VAL A 61 11.56 3.59 -30.83
C VAL A 61 10.62 4.09 -29.75
N VAL A 62 9.31 3.86 -29.85
CA VAL A 62 8.33 4.29 -28.84
C VAL A 62 8.58 3.63 -27.49
N VAL A 63 8.87 2.32 -27.48
CA VAL A 63 9.22 1.57 -26.26
C VAL A 63 10.52 2.10 -25.66
N PHE A 64 11.55 2.31 -26.49
CA PHE A 64 12.85 2.84 -26.06
C PHE A 64 12.73 4.25 -25.48
N LEU A 65 11.99 5.15 -26.13
CA LEU A 65 11.67 6.49 -25.60
C LEU A 65 10.90 6.39 -24.28
N GLY A 66 9.97 5.46 -24.16
CA GLY A 66 9.25 5.17 -22.91
C GLY A 66 10.17 4.71 -21.78
N VAL A 67 11.15 3.84 -22.09
CA VAL A 67 12.16 3.35 -21.12
C VAL A 67 13.12 4.46 -20.70
N ILE A 68 13.63 5.25 -21.65
CA ILE A 68 14.49 6.41 -21.34
C ILE A 68 13.77 7.40 -20.44
N ASN A 69 12.49 7.67 -20.72
CA ASN A 69 11.70 8.59 -19.90
C ASN A 69 11.56 8.06 -18.44
N ASP A 70 11.36 6.75 -18.25
CA ASP A 70 11.33 6.15 -16.91
C ASP A 70 12.67 6.24 -16.18
N LEU A 71 13.78 5.98 -16.89
CA LEU A 71 15.14 6.06 -16.31
C LEU A 71 15.51 7.50 -15.94
N ASN A 72 15.09 8.47 -16.74
CA ASN A 72 15.32 9.89 -16.45
C ASN A 72 14.40 10.41 -15.33
N TYR A 73 13.19 9.87 -15.20
CA TYR A 73 12.27 10.22 -14.10
C TYR A 73 12.84 9.83 -12.74
N THR A 74 13.61 8.75 -12.64
CA THR A 74 14.27 8.37 -11.38
C THR A 74 15.37 9.33 -10.92
N ASN A 75 15.95 10.13 -11.82
CA ASN A 75 17.07 11.03 -11.50
C ASN A 75 16.65 12.50 -11.29
N ASN A 76 15.46 12.90 -11.77
CA ASN A 76 14.97 14.28 -11.63
C ASN A 76 13.86 14.36 -10.58
N THR A 77 14.24 14.55 -9.32
CA THR A 77 13.34 14.85 -8.18
C THR A 77 12.73 16.26 -8.22
N ASN A 78 12.93 17.01 -9.31
CA ASN A 78 12.39 18.35 -9.48
C ASN A 78 10.90 18.29 -9.91
N LEU A 79 10.03 18.23 -8.90
CA LEU A 79 8.56 18.29 -8.93
C LEU A 79 7.93 19.49 -9.67
N THR A 80 8.71 20.47 -10.13
CA THR A 80 8.21 21.77 -10.62
C THR A 80 7.68 21.78 -12.05
N THR A 81 7.83 20.70 -12.84
CA THR A 81 7.33 20.64 -14.22
C THR A 81 5.99 19.90 -14.38
N ARG A 82 5.30 19.53 -13.29
CA ARG A 82 3.98 18.88 -13.33
C ARG A 82 2.84 19.76 -13.89
N THR A 83 3.07 21.04 -14.13
CA THR A 83 2.02 22.02 -14.46
C THR A 83 1.50 21.98 -15.90
N LEU A 84 2.20 21.34 -16.85
CA LEU A 84 1.76 21.31 -18.26
C LEU A 84 1.21 19.96 -18.75
N THR A 85 1.35 18.87 -17.98
CA THR A 85 0.88 17.52 -18.36
C THR A 85 -0.04 16.86 -17.33
N ASN A 86 -0.71 17.65 -16.47
CA ASN A 86 -1.73 17.22 -15.51
C ASN A 86 -2.98 16.53 -16.12
N ILE A 87 -2.93 16.13 -17.39
CA ILE A 87 -3.87 15.19 -18.01
C ILE A 87 -3.63 13.80 -17.41
N HIS A 88 -4.05 13.58 -16.16
CA HIS A 88 -4.41 12.31 -15.49
C HIS A 88 -3.54 11.04 -15.68
N GLN A 89 -2.41 11.14 -16.36
CA GLN A 89 -1.48 10.05 -16.57
C GLN A 89 -0.55 10.08 -15.38
N GLN A 90 -0.92 9.40 -14.30
CA GLN A 90 0.09 8.99 -13.34
C GLN A 90 1.03 8.05 -14.11
N PRO A 91 2.27 8.47 -14.45
CA PRO A 91 3.21 7.56 -15.08
C PRO A 91 3.71 6.68 -13.96
N LEU A 92 2.97 5.61 -13.67
CA LEU A 92 3.45 4.58 -12.79
C LEU A 92 4.59 3.88 -13.52
N ASN A 93 5.80 4.28 -13.15
CA ASN A 93 7.04 3.68 -13.60
C ASN A 93 6.97 2.16 -13.43
N PHE A 94 7.68 1.42 -14.29
CA PHE A 94 7.67 -0.05 -14.25
C PHE A 94 8.00 -0.61 -12.86
N LYS A 95 8.88 0.06 -12.11
CA LYS A 95 9.24 -0.29 -10.73
C LYS A 95 8.04 -0.25 -9.77
N ALA A 96 7.19 0.78 -9.84
CA ALA A 96 5.98 0.86 -9.02
C ALA A 96 5.01 -0.28 -9.33
N ARG A 97 4.89 -0.65 -10.61
CA ARG A 97 4.05 -1.79 -11.05
C ARG A 97 4.56 -3.12 -10.50
N LEU A 98 5.87 -3.36 -10.53
CA LEU A 98 6.47 -4.52 -9.86
C LEU A 98 6.18 -4.51 -8.36
N GLY A 99 6.18 -3.32 -7.73
CA GLY A 99 5.72 -3.14 -6.35
C GLY A 99 4.27 -3.57 -6.14
N TYR A 100 3.34 -3.16 -7.02
CA TYR A 100 1.94 -3.60 -6.95
C TYR A 100 1.79 -5.11 -7.13
N TYR A 101 2.54 -5.69 -8.07
CA TYR A 101 2.51 -7.14 -8.31
C TYR A 101 3.05 -7.92 -7.13
N SER A 102 4.16 -7.47 -6.53
CA SER A 102 4.74 -8.07 -5.34
C SER A 102 3.76 -8.02 -4.16
N ARG A 103 3.11 -6.87 -3.93
CA ARG A 103 2.09 -6.71 -2.88
C ARG A 103 0.87 -7.59 -3.13
N ALA A 104 0.38 -7.67 -4.36
CA ALA A 104 -0.75 -8.51 -4.73
C ALA A 104 -0.43 -10.00 -4.51
N LEU A 105 0.75 -10.46 -4.94
CA LEU A 105 1.22 -11.83 -4.70
C LEU A 105 1.43 -12.14 -3.22
N SER A 106 1.98 -11.20 -2.44
CA SER A 106 2.12 -11.33 -0.99
C SER A 106 0.75 -11.51 -0.33
N ARG A 107 -0.24 -10.67 -0.66
CA ARG A 107 -1.62 -10.80 -0.16
C ARG A 107 -2.24 -12.14 -0.53
N PHE A 108 -2.07 -12.59 -1.77
CA PHE A 108 -2.55 -13.90 -2.20
C PHE A 108 -1.89 -15.03 -1.39
N LYS A 109 -0.57 -14.97 -1.15
CA LYS A 109 0.16 -15.97 -0.36
C LYS A 109 -0.41 -16.12 1.05
N HIS A 110 -0.84 -15.02 1.67
CA HIS A 110 -1.47 -15.05 2.99
C HIS A 110 -2.89 -15.64 2.99
N ARG A 111 -3.53 -15.77 1.83
CA ARG A 111 -4.93 -16.20 1.68
C ARG A 111 -5.14 -17.30 0.64
N LEU A 112 -4.14 -18.14 0.46
CA LEU A 112 -4.27 -19.33 -0.37
C LEU A 112 -5.31 -20.29 0.26
N PRO A 113 -6.22 -20.91 -0.52
CA PRO A 113 -6.44 -20.76 -1.95
C PRO A 113 -7.52 -19.73 -2.35
N TRP A 114 -8.20 -19.10 -1.39
CA TRP A 114 -9.46 -18.36 -1.58
C TRP A 114 -9.33 -16.89 -1.97
N GLY A 115 -8.14 -16.30 -1.80
CA GLY A 115 -7.94 -14.86 -1.99
C GLY A 115 -8.46 -14.02 -0.82
N THR A 116 -8.46 -12.71 -1.01
CA THR A 116 -8.70 -11.71 0.04
C THR A 116 -10.16 -11.27 0.17
N GLY A 117 -11.01 -11.55 -0.81
CA GLY A 117 -12.39 -11.08 -0.94
C GLY A 117 -12.56 -10.07 -2.08
N LEU A 118 -13.77 -9.97 -2.64
CA LEU A 118 -14.08 -9.05 -3.74
C LEU A 118 -13.84 -7.59 -3.34
N ASN A 119 -13.22 -6.82 -4.24
CA ASN A 119 -12.98 -5.39 -4.08
C ASN A 119 -12.18 -5.04 -2.80
N THR A 120 -11.40 -5.99 -2.27
CA THR A 120 -10.55 -5.75 -1.11
C THR A 120 -9.26 -5.05 -1.51
N TYR A 121 -8.80 -5.17 -2.75
CA TYR A 121 -7.59 -4.48 -3.20
C TYR A 121 -7.77 -2.96 -3.24
N THR A 122 -8.93 -2.49 -3.69
CA THR A 122 -9.32 -1.06 -3.73
C THR A 122 -9.57 -0.52 -2.31
N ASN A 123 -10.27 -1.29 -1.47
CA ASN A 123 -10.68 -0.87 -0.12
C ASN A 123 -9.54 -0.90 0.90
N SER A 124 -8.49 -1.68 0.66
CA SER A 124 -7.33 -1.73 1.55
C SER A 124 -6.46 -0.48 1.49
N GLN A 125 -6.64 0.33 0.45
CA GLN A 125 -5.93 1.58 0.28
C GLN A 125 -6.66 2.66 1.07
N SER A 126 -6.37 2.70 2.37
CA SER A 126 -6.83 3.76 3.26
C SER A 126 -6.69 5.12 2.57
N LYS A 127 -7.73 5.96 2.66
CA LYS A 127 -7.91 7.32 2.11
C LYS A 127 -6.79 8.34 2.39
N VAL A 128 -5.66 7.93 2.96
CA VAL A 128 -4.55 8.79 3.36
C VAL A 128 -3.46 8.74 2.28
N SER A 129 -3.21 9.92 1.72
CA SER A 129 -2.15 10.31 0.77
C SER A 129 -2.36 9.98 -0.72
N HIS A 130 -3.08 10.88 -1.39
CA HIS A 130 -2.99 11.16 -2.83
C HIS A 130 -1.57 11.58 -3.30
N SER A 131 -0.54 11.52 -2.43
CA SER A 131 0.71 12.23 -2.69
C SER A 131 1.72 11.48 -3.54
N ASN A 132 1.63 10.16 -3.79
CA ASN A 132 2.59 9.48 -4.68
C ASN A 132 2.00 8.27 -5.42
N GLY A 133 1.14 8.51 -6.41
CA GLY A 133 0.91 7.57 -7.52
C GLY A 133 0.21 6.25 -7.18
N ILE A 134 -0.45 6.12 -6.03
CA ILE A 134 -1.09 4.86 -5.63
C ILE A 134 -2.42 4.71 -6.36
N THR A 135 -2.54 3.67 -7.21
CA THR A 135 -3.76 3.34 -7.94
C THR A 135 -4.57 2.28 -7.21
N SER A 136 -5.89 2.36 -7.34
CA SER A 136 -6.85 1.46 -6.71
C SER A 136 -6.85 0.03 -7.28
N TYR A 137 -5.95 -0.30 -8.21
CA TYR A 137 -5.93 -1.56 -8.93
C TYR A 137 -4.49 -2.06 -9.13
N VAL A 138 -4.33 -3.38 -9.26
CA VAL A 138 -3.01 -4.04 -9.35
C VAL A 138 -2.24 -3.69 -10.64
N HIS A 139 -2.89 -3.06 -11.63
CA HIS A 139 -2.44 -2.96 -13.03
C HIS A 139 -2.32 -4.29 -13.78
N SER A 140 -2.81 -5.38 -13.19
CA SER A 140 -2.96 -6.67 -13.85
C SER A 140 -4.28 -7.28 -13.43
N PHE A 141 -5.23 -7.39 -14.36
CA PHE A 141 -6.59 -7.86 -14.05
C PHE A 141 -6.59 -9.30 -13.55
N LEU A 142 -5.77 -10.17 -14.17
CA LEU A 142 -5.63 -11.55 -13.72
C LEU A 142 -5.05 -11.62 -12.30
N LEU A 143 -4.03 -10.80 -12.01
CA LEU A 143 -3.44 -10.79 -10.67
C LEU A 143 -4.42 -10.24 -9.63
N GLN A 144 -5.27 -9.28 -10.00
CA GLN A 144 -6.35 -8.82 -9.15
C GLN A 144 -7.39 -9.92 -8.89
N ILE A 145 -7.85 -10.64 -9.92
CA ILE A 145 -8.74 -11.80 -9.75
C ILE A 145 -8.08 -12.83 -8.82
N LEU A 146 -6.81 -13.18 -9.06
CA LEU A 146 -6.06 -14.13 -8.23
C LEU A 146 -6.00 -13.68 -6.76
N THR A 147 -5.73 -12.40 -6.53
CA THR A 147 -5.57 -11.84 -5.18
C THR A 147 -6.90 -11.73 -4.44
N GLU A 148 -7.96 -11.29 -5.12
CA GLU A 148 -9.29 -11.04 -4.51
C GLU A 148 -10.13 -12.31 -4.41
N THR A 149 -10.11 -13.17 -5.43
CA THR A 149 -11.03 -14.31 -5.54
C THR A 149 -10.35 -15.67 -5.50
N GLY A 150 -9.02 -15.69 -5.39
CA GLY A 150 -8.25 -16.90 -5.18
C GLY A 150 -7.89 -17.65 -6.46
N ILE A 151 -7.21 -18.79 -6.27
CA ILE A 151 -6.64 -19.57 -7.37
C ILE A 151 -7.73 -20.23 -8.23
N PHE A 152 -8.83 -20.69 -7.62
CA PHE A 152 -9.90 -21.36 -8.36
C PHE A 152 -10.60 -20.40 -9.32
N SER A 153 -10.91 -19.18 -8.87
CA SER A 153 -11.50 -18.15 -9.71
C SER A 153 -10.55 -17.70 -10.82
N ALA A 154 -9.26 -17.52 -10.53
CA ALA A 154 -8.27 -17.18 -11.53
C ALA A 154 -8.11 -18.27 -12.60
N LEU A 155 -8.09 -19.55 -12.18
CA LEU A 155 -8.04 -20.69 -13.10
C LEU A 155 -9.31 -20.80 -13.95
N SER A 156 -10.49 -20.68 -13.35
CA SER A 156 -11.77 -20.65 -14.08
C SER A 156 -11.78 -19.54 -15.13
N PHE A 157 -11.32 -18.34 -14.75
CA PHE A 157 -11.21 -17.22 -15.68
C PHE A 157 -10.23 -17.51 -16.82
N LEU A 158 -9.04 -18.07 -16.53
CA LEU A 158 -8.07 -18.49 -17.55
C LEU A 158 -8.61 -19.56 -18.50
N ILE A 159 -9.40 -20.51 -17.99
CA ILE A 159 -10.05 -21.54 -18.81
C ILE A 159 -11.03 -20.90 -19.80
N ILE A 160 -11.87 -19.98 -19.32
CA ILE A 160 -12.83 -19.23 -20.17
C ILE A 160 -12.08 -18.44 -21.24
N LEU A 161 -11.04 -17.69 -20.85
CA LEU A 161 -10.22 -16.92 -21.78
C LEU A 161 -9.56 -17.80 -22.84
N THR A 162 -8.99 -18.94 -22.43
CA THR A 162 -8.34 -19.90 -23.33
C THR A 162 -9.35 -20.50 -24.30
N TYR A 163 -10.54 -20.85 -23.81
CA TYR A 163 -11.62 -21.37 -24.64
C TYR A 163 -12.04 -20.36 -25.71
N ILE A 164 -12.36 -19.12 -25.31
CA ILE A 164 -12.77 -18.05 -26.24
C ILE A 164 -11.67 -17.77 -27.27
N THR A 165 -10.42 -17.62 -26.81
CA THR A 165 -9.27 -17.37 -27.69
C THR A 165 -9.08 -18.50 -28.70
N ARG A 166 -9.23 -19.77 -28.27
CA ARG A 166 -9.16 -20.93 -29.15
C ARG A 166 -10.27 -20.91 -30.20
N GLN A 167 -11.51 -20.62 -29.81
CA GLN A 167 -12.63 -20.56 -30.76
C GLN A 167 -12.44 -19.45 -31.79
N LEU A 168 -12.03 -18.25 -31.35
CA LEU A 168 -11.71 -17.14 -32.23
C LEU A 168 -10.52 -17.47 -33.16
N PHE A 169 -9.51 -18.18 -32.67
CA PHE A 169 -8.38 -18.62 -33.49
C PHE A 169 -8.83 -19.56 -34.61
N VAL A 170 -9.63 -20.57 -34.29
CA VAL A 170 -10.15 -21.52 -35.30
C VAL A 170 -11.05 -20.78 -36.31
N ALA A 171 -11.91 -19.88 -35.84
CA ALA A 171 -12.75 -19.03 -36.68
C ALA A 171 -11.91 -18.17 -37.65
N ALA A 172 -10.90 -17.46 -37.14
CA ALA A 172 -10.01 -16.61 -37.94
C ALA A 172 -9.16 -17.39 -38.95
N ARG A 173 -8.77 -18.62 -38.59
CA ARG A 173 -7.98 -19.52 -39.44
C ARG A 173 -8.81 -20.07 -40.60
N ASN A 174 -10.06 -20.42 -40.34
CA ASN A 174 -10.93 -21.06 -41.33
C ASN A 174 -11.71 -20.05 -42.18
N SER A 175 -11.90 -18.82 -41.69
CA SER A 175 -12.60 -17.78 -42.42
C SER A 175 -11.69 -17.01 -43.39
N SER A 176 -12.24 -16.69 -44.57
CA SER A 176 -11.67 -15.71 -45.50
C SER A 176 -11.99 -14.27 -45.10
N ASP A 177 -12.98 -14.05 -44.23
CA ASP A 177 -13.36 -12.72 -43.76
C ASP A 177 -12.28 -12.13 -42.84
N THR A 178 -11.75 -11.00 -43.26
CA THR A 178 -10.74 -10.24 -42.51
C THR A 178 -11.28 -9.68 -41.20
N THR A 179 -12.59 -9.46 -41.09
CA THR A 179 -13.25 -8.94 -39.88
C THR A 179 -13.09 -9.93 -38.73
N ILE A 180 -13.32 -11.22 -38.98
CA ILE A 180 -13.17 -12.29 -37.99
C ILE A 180 -11.71 -12.37 -37.50
N SER A 181 -10.75 -12.27 -38.42
CA SER A 181 -9.32 -12.22 -38.06
C SER A 181 -9.00 -10.98 -37.22
N GLY A 182 -9.57 -9.83 -37.58
CA GLY A 182 -9.44 -8.57 -36.84
C GLY A 182 -9.96 -8.67 -35.40
N VAL A 183 -11.13 -9.27 -35.19
CA VAL A 183 -11.69 -9.51 -33.85
C VAL A 183 -10.78 -10.41 -33.03
N PHE A 184 -10.26 -11.50 -33.61
CA PHE A 184 -9.29 -12.35 -32.92
C PHE A 184 -8.03 -11.59 -32.49
N TYR A 185 -7.45 -10.77 -33.38
CA TYR A 185 -6.27 -9.97 -33.05
C TYR A 185 -6.61 -8.97 -31.93
N ALA A 186 -7.69 -8.21 -32.06
CA ALA A 186 -8.10 -7.22 -31.07
C ALA A 186 -8.32 -7.86 -29.69
N PHE A 187 -9.02 -9.00 -29.64
CA PHE A 187 -9.26 -9.74 -28.41
C PHE A 187 -7.94 -10.21 -27.78
N THR A 188 -7.07 -10.88 -28.55
CA THR A 188 -5.81 -11.44 -28.05
C THR A 188 -4.85 -10.36 -27.57
N LEU A 189 -4.73 -9.26 -28.32
CA LEU A 189 -3.89 -8.13 -27.93
C LEU A 189 -4.41 -7.43 -26.67
N SER A 190 -5.73 -7.30 -26.54
CA SER A 190 -6.33 -6.74 -25.33
C SER A 190 -6.05 -7.62 -24.11
N LEU A 191 -6.08 -8.95 -24.28
CA LEU A 191 -5.68 -9.87 -23.21
C LEU A 191 -4.21 -9.69 -22.85
N ILE A 192 -3.30 -9.72 -23.82
CA ILE A 192 -1.86 -9.50 -23.59
C ILE A 192 -1.63 -8.16 -22.86
N TYR A 193 -2.33 -7.11 -23.27
CA TYR A 193 -2.21 -5.80 -22.64
C TYR A 193 -2.80 -5.79 -21.21
N SER A 194 -3.84 -6.57 -20.92
CA SER A 194 -4.44 -6.70 -19.57
C SER A 194 -3.59 -7.42 -18.54
N PHE A 195 -2.59 -8.19 -18.99
CA PHE A 195 -1.58 -8.73 -18.09
C PHE A 195 -0.63 -7.65 -17.57
N TYR A 196 -0.51 -6.52 -18.28
CA TYR A 196 0.51 -5.50 -18.02
C TYR A 196 -0.04 -4.16 -17.49
N ASP A 197 -1.19 -3.72 -17.98
CA ASP A 197 -1.74 -2.40 -17.59
C ASP A 197 -3.23 -2.24 -17.85
N PHE A 198 -3.80 -3.02 -18.78
CA PHE A 198 -5.16 -2.80 -19.22
C PHE A 198 -6.17 -3.27 -18.19
N ASN A 199 -6.93 -2.33 -17.64
CA ASN A 199 -7.95 -2.63 -16.66
C ASN A 199 -9.24 -3.12 -17.34
N LEU A 200 -9.37 -4.44 -17.44
CA LEU A 200 -10.61 -5.10 -17.88
C LEU A 200 -11.78 -4.89 -16.89
N ASN A 201 -11.58 -4.28 -15.71
CA ASN A 201 -12.70 -3.91 -14.83
C ASN A 201 -13.61 -2.85 -15.44
N THR A 202 -13.17 -2.11 -16.47
CA THR A 202 -14.05 -1.13 -17.13
C THR A 202 -15.15 -1.89 -17.86
N SER A 203 -16.37 -1.89 -17.32
CA SER A 203 -17.48 -2.72 -17.82
C SER A 203 -17.73 -2.50 -19.32
N LEU A 204 -17.57 -1.26 -19.81
CA LEU A 204 -17.70 -0.94 -21.23
C LEU A 204 -16.68 -1.69 -22.10
N VAL A 205 -15.41 -1.68 -21.70
CA VAL A 205 -14.32 -2.35 -22.42
C VAL A 205 -14.52 -3.86 -22.40
N PHE A 206 -14.84 -4.41 -21.23
CA PHE A 206 -15.11 -5.83 -21.06
C PHE A 206 -16.29 -6.25 -21.95
N LEU A 207 -17.43 -5.59 -21.84
CA LEU A 207 -18.62 -5.91 -22.62
C LEU A 207 -18.38 -5.79 -24.12
N THR A 208 -17.68 -4.74 -24.58
CA THR A 208 -17.39 -4.55 -26.01
C THR A 208 -16.51 -5.66 -26.57
N ILE A 209 -15.42 -6.01 -25.88
CA ILE A 209 -14.49 -7.04 -26.35
C ILE A 209 -15.14 -8.43 -26.36
N PHE A 210 -15.89 -8.76 -25.30
CA PHE A 210 -16.55 -10.06 -25.19
C PHE A 210 -17.78 -10.19 -26.11
N SER A 211 -18.56 -9.14 -26.31
CA SER A 211 -19.69 -9.17 -27.26
C SER A 211 -19.23 -9.37 -28.70
N LEU A 212 -18.14 -8.69 -29.10
CA LEU A 212 -17.51 -8.93 -30.41
C LEU A 212 -17.01 -10.37 -30.54
N ALA A 213 -16.35 -10.89 -29.50
CA ALA A 213 -15.89 -12.28 -29.49
C ALA A 213 -17.05 -13.28 -29.65
N ILE A 214 -18.12 -13.11 -28.87
CA ILE A 214 -19.32 -13.97 -28.92
C ILE A 214 -19.99 -13.87 -30.30
N SER A 215 -20.11 -12.67 -30.87
CA SER A 215 -20.72 -12.48 -32.20
C SER A 215 -20.02 -13.28 -33.30
N VAL A 216 -18.70 -13.40 -33.21
CA VAL A 216 -17.88 -14.17 -34.15
C VAL A 216 -18.02 -15.66 -33.89
N ILE A 217 -18.01 -16.09 -32.63
CA ILE A 217 -18.11 -17.51 -32.26
C ILE A 217 -19.46 -18.10 -32.67
N TYR A 218 -20.55 -17.34 -32.55
CA TYR A 218 -21.90 -17.78 -32.85
C TYR A 218 -22.41 -17.37 -34.24
N ASP A 219 -21.54 -16.85 -35.12
CA ASP A 219 -21.92 -16.55 -36.50
C ASP A 219 -22.31 -17.85 -37.23
N PRO A 220 -23.58 -17.99 -37.69
CA PRO A 220 -24.08 -19.21 -38.32
C PRO A 220 -23.36 -19.56 -39.63
N ARG A 221 -22.63 -18.61 -40.23
CA ARG A 221 -21.86 -18.83 -41.46
C ARG A 221 -20.57 -19.61 -41.21
N GLN A 222 -20.14 -19.76 -39.96
CA GLN A 222 -18.91 -20.47 -39.64
C GLN A 222 -19.15 -21.98 -39.58
N LYS A 223 -18.26 -22.75 -40.22
CA LYS A 223 -18.21 -24.21 -40.01
C LYS A 223 -17.96 -24.45 -38.53
N LYS A 224 -18.97 -24.99 -37.85
CA LYS A 224 -18.91 -25.33 -36.42
C LYS A 224 -17.61 -26.09 -36.17
N VAL A 225 -16.77 -25.54 -35.29
CA VAL A 225 -15.66 -26.31 -34.72
C VAL A 225 -16.29 -27.55 -34.11
N SER A 226 -15.83 -28.75 -34.50
CA SER A 226 -16.36 -29.98 -33.90
C SER A 226 -16.28 -29.80 -32.39
N PRO A 227 -17.41 -29.91 -31.66
CA PRO A 227 -17.36 -29.72 -30.24
C PRO A 227 -16.31 -30.71 -29.70
N LEU A 228 -15.50 -30.29 -28.73
CA LEU A 228 -14.88 -31.27 -27.85
C LEU A 228 -16.06 -31.93 -27.12
N GLU A 229 -16.73 -32.91 -27.73
CA GLU A 229 -18.12 -33.26 -27.37
C GLU A 229 -18.24 -33.77 -25.94
N ARG A 230 -17.20 -34.40 -25.39
CA ARG A 230 -17.17 -34.83 -23.98
C ARG A 230 -16.50 -33.82 -23.04
N THR A 231 -15.33 -33.31 -23.39
CA THR A 231 -14.56 -32.39 -22.53
C THR A 231 -15.15 -30.97 -22.49
N GLY A 232 -15.83 -30.55 -23.56
CA GLY A 232 -16.56 -29.29 -23.62
C GLY A 232 -17.80 -29.29 -22.73
N GLN A 233 -18.49 -30.42 -22.56
CA GLN A 233 -19.66 -30.51 -21.67
C GLN A 233 -19.26 -30.29 -20.20
N THR A 234 -18.18 -30.93 -19.74
CA THR A 234 -17.69 -30.74 -18.36
C THR A 234 -17.21 -29.32 -18.11
N ILE A 235 -16.44 -28.74 -19.05
CA ILE A 235 -15.97 -27.35 -18.93
C ILE A 235 -17.17 -26.38 -18.93
N ASN A 236 -18.14 -26.58 -19.83
CA ASN A 236 -19.34 -25.75 -19.87
C ASN A 236 -20.14 -25.85 -18.57
N PHE A 237 -20.31 -27.06 -18.02
CA PHE A 237 -20.96 -27.24 -16.74
C PHE A 237 -20.22 -26.52 -15.61
N LEU A 238 -18.89 -26.65 -15.53
CA LEU A 238 -18.08 -25.96 -14.52
C LEU A 238 -18.16 -24.44 -14.67
N VAL A 239 -18.14 -23.92 -15.89
CA VAL A 239 -18.28 -22.48 -16.16
C VAL A 239 -19.67 -22.00 -15.77
N ILE A 240 -20.74 -22.72 -16.15
CA ILE A 240 -22.12 -22.37 -15.78
C ILE A 240 -22.30 -22.43 -14.27
N PHE A 241 -21.79 -23.47 -13.61
CA PHE A 241 -21.84 -23.62 -12.16
C PHE A 241 -21.07 -22.49 -11.46
N TYR A 242 -19.88 -22.13 -11.95
CA TYR A 242 -19.11 -21.01 -11.44
C TYR A 242 -19.84 -19.67 -11.63
N LEU A 243 -20.41 -19.42 -12.82
CA LEU A 243 -21.22 -18.24 -13.09
C LEU A 243 -22.46 -18.19 -12.19
N PHE A 244 -23.08 -19.33 -11.90
CA PHE A 244 -24.19 -19.44 -10.97
C PHE A 244 -23.76 -19.13 -9.52
N LEU A 245 -22.61 -19.63 -9.07
CA LEU A 245 -22.04 -19.29 -7.76
C LEU A 245 -21.68 -17.80 -7.66
N LEU A 246 -21.10 -17.23 -8.71
CA LEU A 246 -20.74 -15.82 -8.75
C LEU A 246 -21.99 -14.92 -8.78
N LEU A 247 -23.00 -15.30 -9.58
CA LEU A 247 -24.28 -14.61 -9.63
C LEU A 247 -25.00 -14.70 -8.28
N SER A 248 -25.01 -15.87 -7.62
CA SER A 248 -25.63 -16.01 -6.31
C SER A 248 -24.93 -15.16 -5.26
N PHE A 249 -23.59 -15.08 -5.29
CA PHE A 249 -22.82 -14.19 -4.40
C PHE A 249 -23.16 -12.70 -4.63
N ILE A 250 -23.26 -12.26 -5.89
CA ILE A 250 -23.68 -10.89 -6.24
C ILE A 250 -25.11 -10.62 -5.77
N VAL A 251 -26.04 -11.53 -6.04
CA VAL A 251 -27.44 -11.40 -5.64
C VAL A 251 -27.56 -11.33 -4.12
N LEU A 252 -26.81 -12.16 -3.37
CA LEU A 252 -26.79 -12.10 -1.90
C LEU A 252 -26.21 -10.77 -1.38
N GLY A 253 -25.14 -10.26 -1.99
CA GLY A 253 -24.55 -8.96 -1.63
C GLY A 253 -25.50 -7.78 -1.90
N LEU A 254 -26.14 -7.75 -3.07
CA LEU A 254 -27.14 -6.75 -3.42
C LEU A 254 -28.37 -6.83 -2.52
N TYR A 255 -28.87 -8.04 -2.27
CA TYR A 255 -30.02 -8.27 -1.40
C TYR A 255 -29.74 -7.85 0.04
N SER A 256 -28.55 -8.18 0.57
CA SER A 256 -28.07 -7.72 1.87
C SER A 256 -28.03 -6.19 1.96
N THR A 257 -27.54 -5.52 0.90
CA THR A 257 -27.50 -4.05 0.81
C THR A 257 -28.91 -3.46 0.78
N MET A 258 -29.83 -4.00 -0.03
CA MET A 258 -31.23 -3.57 -0.07
C MET A 258 -31.91 -3.69 1.30
N ILE A 259 -31.65 -4.77 2.04
CA ILE A 259 -32.17 -4.95 3.40
C ILE A 259 -31.60 -3.90 4.34
N SER A 260 -30.29 -3.61 4.27
CA SER A 260 -29.68 -2.53 5.06
C SER A 260 -30.33 -1.18 4.74
N THR A 261 -30.56 -0.85 3.46
CA THR A 261 -31.24 0.40 3.08
C THR A 261 -32.70 0.46 3.55
N LYS A 262 -33.39 -0.68 3.63
CA LYS A 262 -34.72 -0.74 4.27
C LYS A 262 -34.62 -0.48 5.78
N ALA A 263 -33.58 -1.01 6.44
CA ALA A 263 -33.31 -0.70 7.84
C ALA A 263 -33.08 0.80 8.03
N ASP A 264 -32.25 1.43 7.19
CA ASP A 264 -31.99 2.89 7.21
C ASP A 264 -33.32 3.70 7.18
N LYS A 265 -34.28 3.31 6.34
CA LYS A 265 -35.61 3.96 6.27
C LYS A 265 -36.45 3.77 7.54
N LEU A 266 -36.35 2.64 8.21
CA LEU A 266 -37.07 2.38 9.46
C LEU A 266 -36.47 3.16 10.63
N VAL A 267 -35.14 3.39 10.63
CA VAL A 267 -34.49 4.28 11.60
C VAL A 267 -35.05 5.69 11.50
N LEU A 268 -35.24 6.21 10.28
CA LEU A 268 -35.83 7.53 10.05
C LEU A 268 -37.30 7.63 10.51
N ASN A 269 -38.01 6.50 10.59
CA ASN A 269 -39.38 6.42 11.08
C ASN A 269 -39.45 6.01 12.57
N GLU A 270 -38.33 6.08 13.30
CA GLU A 270 -38.22 5.74 14.73
C GLU A 270 -38.61 4.28 15.08
N ASN A 271 -38.68 3.38 14.09
CA ASN A 271 -38.98 1.97 14.31
C ASN A 271 -37.71 1.15 14.55
N HIS A 272 -37.11 1.36 15.72
CA HIS A 272 -35.78 0.86 16.04
C HIS A 272 -35.69 -0.67 16.18
N GLN A 273 -36.74 -1.31 16.70
CA GLN A 273 -36.76 -2.77 16.88
C GLN A 273 -36.78 -3.53 15.56
N GLU A 274 -37.52 -3.02 14.57
CA GLU A 274 -37.58 -3.64 13.25
C GLU A 274 -36.34 -3.33 12.42
N ALA A 275 -35.82 -2.10 12.48
CA ALA A 275 -34.53 -1.74 11.88
C ALA A 275 -33.40 -2.64 12.38
N TYR A 276 -33.31 -2.88 13.70
CA TYR A 276 -32.36 -3.82 14.31
C TYR A 276 -32.42 -5.22 13.67
N LYS A 277 -33.63 -5.78 13.53
CA LYS A 277 -33.82 -7.11 12.91
C LYS A 277 -33.34 -7.12 11.46
N LEU A 278 -33.60 -6.06 10.69
CA LEU A 278 -33.16 -5.95 9.31
C LEU A 278 -31.64 -5.81 9.19
N TYR A 279 -30.98 -5.01 10.03
CA TYR A 279 -29.52 -4.94 10.04
C TYR A 279 -28.87 -6.29 10.34
N LEU A 280 -29.35 -7.00 11.38
CA LEU A 280 -28.85 -8.34 11.66
C LEU A 280 -29.11 -9.33 10.52
N ASN A 281 -30.26 -9.23 9.86
CA ASN A 281 -30.57 -10.08 8.73
C ASN A 281 -29.65 -9.78 7.53
N SER A 282 -29.40 -8.49 7.25
CA SER A 282 -28.44 -8.06 6.22
C SER A 282 -27.06 -8.67 6.46
N MET A 283 -26.58 -8.61 7.70
CA MET A 283 -25.31 -9.21 8.12
C MET A 283 -25.30 -10.73 8.06
N LYS A 284 -26.42 -11.38 8.36
CA LYS A 284 -26.54 -12.85 8.25
C LYS A 284 -26.50 -13.33 6.80
N ILE A 285 -27.12 -12.57 5.88
CA ILE A 285 -27.18 -12.91 4.45
C ILE A 285 -25.81 -12.76 3.80
N PHE A 286 -25.07 -11.71 4.16
CA PHE A 286 -23.76 -11.44 3.56
C PHE A 286 -22.76 -10.92 4.61
N PRO A 287 -22.16 -11.83 5.40
CA PRO A 287 -21.32 -11.45 6.54
C PRO A 287 -19.97 -10.81 6.15
N TYR A 288 -19.67 -10.73 4.85
CA TYR A 288 -18.41 -10.20 4.32
C TYR A 288 -18.50 -8.71 3.94
N SER A 289 -19.64 -8.05 4.09
CA SER A 289 -19.78 -6.61 3.82
C SER A 289 -19.31 -5.77 5.01
N ASN A 290 -18.11 -5.18 4.89
CA ASN A 290 -17.60 -4.22 5.89
C ASN A 290 -18.54 -3.03 6.09
N SER A 291 -19.09 -2.50 5.00
CA SER A 291 -19.99 -1.35 5.08
C SER A 291 -21.27 -1.68 5.86
N ASN A 292 -21.85 -2.86 5.64
CA ASN A 292 -23.04 -3.27 6.40
C ASN A 292 -22.68 -3.56 7.85
N PHE A 293 -21.47 -4.09 8.12
CA PHE A 293 -20.98 -4.30 9.48
C PHE A 293 -20.85 -2.97 10.23
N GLU A 294 -20.09 -2.01 9.68
CA GLU A 294 -19.87 -0.69 10.27
C GLU A 294 -21.20 0.01 10.56
N LYS A 295 -22.11 0.06 9.57
CA LYS A 295 -23.45 0.62 9.74
C LYS A 295 -24.24 -0.06 10.85
N THR A 296 -24.22 -1.39 10.88
CA THR A 296 -24.94 -2.17 11.90
C THR A 296 -24.37 -1.89 13.29
N ILE A 297 -23.05 -1.82 13.45
CA ILE A 297 -22.42 -1.55 14.75
C ILE A 297 -22.73 -0.15 15.23
N LEU A 298 -22.58 0.87 14.38
CA LEU A 298 -22.93 2.26 14.74
C LEU A 298 -24.40 2.37 15.17
N TYR A 299 -25.30 1.73 14.42
CA TYR A 299 -26.71 1.68 14.77
C TYR A 299 -26.96 0.98 16.12
N LEU A 300 -26.26 -0.13 16.39
CA LEU A 300 -26.39 -0.81 17.68
C LEU A 300 -25.83 0.03 18.82
N ASP A 301 -24.77 0.80 18.60
CA ASP A 301 -24.21 1.65 19.64
C ASP A 301 -25.22 2.74 20.08
N ASP A 302 -25.93 3.32 19.12
CA ASP A 302 -26.91 4.38 19.37
C ASP A 302 -28.17 3.87 20.08
N TYR A 303 -28.66 2.67 19.74
CA TYR A 303 -29.99 2.21 20.16
C TYR A 303 -30.01 0.90 20.97
N PHE A 304 -28.96 0.08 20.91
CA PHE A 304 -28.85 -1.25 21.54
C PHE A 304 -27.42 -1.61 21.97
N PRO A 305 -26.75 -0.77 22.78
CA PRO A 305 -25.31 -0.88 23.05
C PRO A 305 -24.92 -2.22 23.68
N GLU A 306 -25.82 -2.85 24.44
CA GLU A 306 -25.61 -4.15 25.07
C GLU A 306 -25.41 -5.30 24.06
N LYS A 307 -25.90 -5.13 22.83
CA LYS A 307 -25.81 -6.16 21.78
C LYS A 307 -24.59 -5.99 20.90
N SER A 308 -24.10 -4.75 20.77
CA SER A 308 -22.99 -4.38 19.88
C SER A 308 -21.75 -5.24 20.13
N HIS A 309 -21.32 -5.36 21.39
CA HIS A 309 -20.13 -6.13 21.76
C HIS A 309 -20.21 -7.61 21.35
N SER A 310 -21.35 -8.27 21.60
CA SER A 310 -21.54 -9.68 21.24
C SER A 310 -21.47 -9.92 19.73
N LEU A 311 -21.98 -8.97 18.93
CA LEU A 311 -21.95 -9.04 17.48
C LEU A 311 -20.53 -8.81 16.94
N ILE A 312 -19.79 -7.85 17.51
CA ILE A 312 -18.38 -7.60 17.18
C ILE A 312 -17.57 -8.88 17.37
N GLN A 313 -17.68 -9.53 18.54
CA GLN A 313 -16.95 -10.77 18.82
C GLN A 313 -17.30 -11.91 17.84
N LYS A 314 -18.59 -12.07 17.52
CA LYS A 314 -19.02 -13.06 16.52
C LYS A 314 -18.44 -12.75 15.14
N TRP A 315 -18.38 -11.48 14.77
CA TRP A 315 -17.89 -11.06 13.46
C TRP A 315 -16.37 -11.17 13.35
N ILE A 316 -15.62 -10.80 14.40
CA ILE A 316 -14.18 -11.01 14.49
C ILE A 316 -13.85 -12.50 14.26
N ARG A 317 -14.62 -13.44 14.83
CA ARG A 317 -14.39 -14.88 14.57
C ARG A 317 -14.58 -15.27 13.10
N LEU A 318 -15.49 -14.63 12.38
CA LEU A 318 -15.77 -14.91 10.97
C LEU A 318 -14.80 -14.19 10.02
N ASN A 319 -14.29 -13.03 10.44
CA ASN A 319 -13.55 -12.09 9.62
C ASN A 319 -12.35 -11.50 10.38
N ASN A 320 -11.57 -12.35 11.06
CA ASN A 320 -10.43 -11.99 11.95
C ASN A 320 -9.26 -11.30 11.24
N ASN A 321 -9.49 -10.85 10.03
CA ASN A 321 -8.56 -10.89 8.93
C ASN A 321 -8.73 -9.63 8.06
N ASN A 322 -9.26 -8.57 8.67
CA ASN A 322 -9.82 -7.42 8.00
C ASN A 322 -9.32 -6.14 8.68
N GLY A 323 -8.27 -5.54 8.14
CA GLY A 323 -7.64 -4.35 8.72
C GLY A 323 -8.59 -3.16 8.81
N ALA A 324 -9.55 -3.04 7.89
CA ALA A 324 -10.53 -1.95 7.85
C ALA A 324 -11.48 -2.07 9.03
N MET A 325 -11.95 -3.29 9.32
CA MET A 325 -12.73 -3.56 10.52
C MET A 325 -11.95 -3.20 11.79
N TYR A 326 -10.71 -3.66 11.95
CA TYR A 326 -9.94 -3.33 13.15
C TYR A 326 -9.65 -1.84 13.29
N THR A 327 -9.46 -1.12 12.18
CA THR A 327 -9.32 0.33 12.18
C THR A 327 -10.62 1.02 12.61
N PHE A 328 -11.77 0.57 12.10
CA PHE A 328 -13.07 1.06 12.53
C PHE A 328 -13.30 0.80 14.02
N LEU A 329 -13.05 -0.41 14.50
CA LEU A 329 -13.22 -0.76 15.91
C LEU A 329 -12.25 0.01 16.82
N ALA A 330 -11.01 0.24 16.38
CA ALA A 330 -10.05 1.08 17.11
C ALA A 330 -10.53 2.53 17.23
N ASN A 331 -11.00 3.14 16.14
CA ASN A 331 -11.57 4.49 16.16
C ASN A 331 -12.79 4.58 17.08
N ARG A 332 -13.73 3.64 16.94
CA ARG A 332 -14.92 3.54 17.79
C ARG A 332 -14.55 3.48 19.28
N SER A 333 -13.54 2.68 19.63
CA SER A 333 -13.06 2.60 21.02
C SER A 333 -12.38 3.88 21.50
N LEU A 334 -11.66 4.60 20.62
CA LEU A 334 -11.11 5.93 20.98
C LEU A 334 -12.22 6.96 21.21
N ASP A 335 -13.27 6.95 20.38
CA ASP A 335 -14.43 7.85 20.53
C ASP A 335 -15.15 7.62 21.87
N SER A 336 -15.16 6.37 22.37
CA SER A 336 -15.66 6.02 23.70
C SER A 336 -14.64 6.16 24.83
N LEU A 337 -13.47 6.76 24.58
CA LEU A 337 -12.35 6.91 25.53
C LEU A 337 -11.79 5.59 26.09
N ASP A 338 -12.04 4.46 25.41
CA ASP A 338 -11.52 3.14 25.75
C ASP A 338 -10.22 2.87 25.00
N LEU A 339 -9.14 3.47 25.51
CA LEU A 339 -7.80 3.34 24.93
C LEU A 339 -7.35 1.87 24.88
N ASN A 340 -7.65 1.06 25.90
CA ASN A 340 -7.13 -0.30 25.99
C ASN A 340 -7.69 -1.20 24.90
N THR A 341 -9.01 -1.16 24.69
CA THR A 341 -9.65 -1.90 23.60
C THR A 341 -9.26 -1.34 22.23
N SER A 342 -9.08 -0.02 22.12
CA SER A 342 -8.55 0.56 20.86
C SER A 342 -7.17 0.01 20.52
N LEU A 343 -6.25 0.02 21.48
CA LEU A 343 -4.89 -0.49 21.30
C LEU A 343 -4.88 -1.99 21.00
N GLU A 344 -5.79 -2.77 21.60
CA GLU A 344 -5.95 -4.19 21.24
C GLU A 344 -6.25 -4.35 19.74
N TYR A 345 -7.23 -3.62 19.21
CA TYR A 345 -7.58 -3.68 17.79
C TYR A 345 -6.47 -3.13 16.87
N MET A 346 -5.80 -2.06 17.28
CA MET A 346 -4.64 -1.52 16.55
C MET A 346 -3.50 -2.53 16.52
N ASN A 347 -3.21 -3.21 17.64
CA ASN A 347 -2.19 -4.24 17.72
C ASN A 347 -2.50 -5.42 16.80
N ILE A 348 -3.76 -5.84 16.72
CA ILE A 348 -4.17 -6.90 15.78
C ILE A 348 -3.98 -6.42 14.33
N SER A 349 -4.40 -5.20 14.01
CA SER A 349 -4.23 -4.61 12.67
C SER A 349 -2.75 -4.49 12.27
N LEU A 350 -1.88 -4.00 13.17
CA LEU A 350 -0.46 -3.82 12.91
C LEU A 350 0.30 -5.16 12.82
N SER A 351 0.03 -6.11 13.71
CA SER A 351 0.75 -7.39 13.76
C SER A 351 0.40 -8.34 12.61
N SER A 352 -0.80 -8.21 12.06
CA SER A 352 -1.27 -9.06 10.98
C SER A 352 -0.76 -8.68 9.59
N GLY A 353 -0.22 -7.48 9.44
CA GLY A 353 0.07 -6.91 8.12
C GLY A 353 -1.18 -6.76 7.24
N TYR A 354 -2.39 -6.80 7.83
CA TYR A 354 -3.62 -6.62 7.07
C TYR A 354 -3.76 -5.15 6.65
N GLU A 355 -3.92 -4.94 5.35
CA GLU A 355 -4.33 -3.63 4.85
C GLU A 355 -5.86 -3.47 4.89
N PRO A 356 -6.38 -2.27 5.19
CA PRO A 356 -5.63 -1.09 5.62
C PRO A 356 -5.11 -1.25 7.06
N SER A 357 -3.86 -0.84 7.27
CA SER A 357 -3.31 -0.55 8.60
C SER A 357 -4.08 0.62 9.26
N PRO A 358 -3.98 0.82 10.60
CA PRO A 358 -4.69 1.89 11.28
C PRO A 358 -4.42 3.24 10.62
N SER A 359 -5.41 4.12 10.49
CA SER A 359 -5.18 5.40 9.82
C SER A 359 -4.16 6.25 10.59
N SER A 360 -3.47 7.17 9.90
CA SER A 360 -2.52 8.11 10.54
C SER A 360 -3.20 8.90 11.66
N GLU A 361 -4.46 9.31 11.46
CA GLU A 361 -5.29 9.99 12.45
C GLU A 361 -5.60 9.10 13.67
N THR A 362 -5.93 7.83 13.44
CA THR A 362 -6.14 6.85 14.52
C THR A 362 -4.89 6.70 15.38
N VAL A 363 -3.73 6.56 14.73
CA VAL A 363 -2.42 6.44 15.41
C VAL A 363 -2.13 7.71 16.21
N LYS A 364 -2.32 8.88 15.60
CA LYS A 364 -2.13 10.17 16.23
C LYS A 364 -2.98 10.33 17.48
N LEU A 365 -4.28 10.04 17.40
CA LEU A 365 -5.20 10.10 18.54
C LEU A 365 -4.76 9.16 19.66
N ALA A 366 -4.43 7.90 19.34
CA ALA A 366 -3.96 6.94 20.33
C ALA A 366 -2.67 7.42 21.04
N LEU A 367 -1.69 7.93 20.30
CA LEU A 367 -0.45 8.47 20.87
C LEU A 367 -0.69 9.73 21.72
N LYS A 368 -1.61 10.59 21.31
CA LYS A 368 -2.05 11.75 22.11
C LYS A 368 -2.67 11.31 23.44
N PHE A 369 -3.51 10.27 23.43
CA PHE A 369 -4.07 9.70 24.67
C PHE A 369 -2.99 9.09 25.57
N ILE A 370 -2.03 8.36 25.00
CA ILE A 370 -0.93 7.76 25.77
C ILE A 370 -0.05 8.84 26.41
N SER A 371 0.34 9.87 25.66
CA SER A 371 1.22 10.95 26.16
C SER A 371 0.60 11.78 27.28
N HIS A 372 -0.73 11.87 27.35
CA HIS A 372 -1.45 12.66 28.36
C HIS A 372 -2.10 11.80 29.46
N SER A 373 -1.93 10.49 29.44
CA SER A 373 -2.51 9.58 30.42
C SER A 373 -1.91 9.82 31.81
N SER A 374 -2.71 9.94 32.86
CA SER A 374 -2.19 10.02 34.24
C SER A 374 -1.95 8.65 34.87
N LYS A 375 -2.18 7.55 34.14
CA LYS A 375 -2.03 6.18 34.66
C LYS A 375 -0.57 5.86 34.95
N THR A 376 -0.29 5.39 36.16
CA THR A 376 1.05 5.01 36.66
C THR A 376 1.38 3.52 36.48
N THR A 377 0.44 2.72 35.96
CA THR A 377 0.63 1.29 35.71
C THR A 377 0.88 1.01 34.23
N LEU A 378 1.95 0.27 33.95
CA LEU A 378 2.35 -0.09 32.60
C LEU A 378 1.34 -1.06 31.96
N ASP A 379 0.62 -0.59 30.94
CA ASP A 379 -0.28 -1.44 30.17
C ASP A 379 0.50 -2.16 29.05
N PRO A 380 0.52 -3.51 29.01
CA PRO A 380 1.19 -4.27 27.96
C PRO A 380 0.71 -3.94 26.54
N GLN A 381 -0.54 -3.48 26.37
CA GLN A 381 -1.07 -3.09 25.06
C GLN A 381 -0.40 -1.83 24.52
N ILE A 382 -0.05 -0.88 25.40
CA ILE A 382 0.66 0.35 25.01
C ILE A 382 2.07 -0.01 24.54
N VAL A 383 2.77 -0.86 25.31
CA VAL A 383 4.13 -1.29 24.96
C VAL A 383 4.14 -2.05 23.63
N ARG A 384 3.20 -2.99 23.47
CA ARG A 384 3.04 -3.72 22.21
C ARG A 384 2.72 -2.79 21.04
N PHE A 385 1.89 -1.78 21.27
CA PHE A 385 1.55 -0.79 20.25
C PHE A 385 2.75 0.03 19.81
N ILE A 386 3.53 0.58 20.75
CA ILE A 386 4.76 1.31 20.44
C ILE A 386 5.75 0.43 19.68
N HIS A 387 5.94 -0.83 20.12
CA HIS A 387 6.81 -1.80 19.44
C HIS A 387 6.37 -2.07 18.00
N LEU A 388 5.08 -2.40 17.81
CA LEU A 388 4.52 -2.70 16.49
C LEU A 388 4.53 -1.47 15.59
N LEU A 389 4.23 -0.29 16.12
CA LEU A 389 4.27 0.97 15.38
C LEU A 389 5.69 1.29 14.93
N ASN A 390 6.71 1.10 15.79
CA ASN A 390 8.10 1.30 15.43
C ASN A 390 8.50 0.38 14.26
N ASN A 391 8.26 -0.93 14.39
CA ASN A 391 8.53 -1.90 13.32
C ASN A 391 7.76 -1.59 12.02
N PHE A 392 6.51 -1.15 12.15
CA PHE A 392 5.68 -0.80 11.00
C PHE A 392 6.18 0.47 10.31
N SER A 393 6.55 1.50 11.07
CA SER A 393 7.06 2.77 10.56
C SER A 393 8.38 2.63 9.80
N LEU A 394 9.27 1.73 10.26
CA LEU A 394 10.51 1.41 9.55
C LEU A 394 10.27 0.82 8.16
N ASN A 395 9.17 0.06 7.98
CA ASN A 395 8.79 -0.54 6.70
C ASN A 395 7.92 0.39 5.82
N HIS A 396 7.28 1.38 6.43
CA HIS A 396 6.34 2.30 5.77
C HIS A 396 6.52 3.77 6.20
N PRO A 397 7.73 4.35 6.02
CA PRO A 397 8.09 5.65 6.57
C PRO A 397 7.14 6.77 6.12
N VAL A 398 6.85 6.84 4.82
CA VAL A 398 6.07 7.94 4.22
C VAL A 398 4.63 8.08 4.76
N LYS A 399 4.04 7.01 5.33
CA LYS A 399 2.61 7.02 5.76
C LYS A 399 2.40 7.48 7.21
N TYR A 400 3.40 7.35 8.08
CA TYR A 400 3.29 7.64 9.51
C TYR A 400 4.36 8.61 10.04
N LEU A 401 5.28 9.06 9.20
CA LEU A 401 6.29 10.06 9.54
C LEU A 401 5.83 11.48 9.16
N ASP A 402 4.64 11.90 9.61
CA ASP A 402 4.44 13.34 9.76
C ASP A 402 5.04 13.79 11.10
N TRP A 403 5.38 15.08 11.20
CA TRP A 403 5.99 15.65 12.40
C TRP A 403 5.11 15.46 13.63
N GLU A 404 3.79 15.59 13.48
CA GLU A 404 2.85 15.60 14.60
C GLU A 404 2.70 14.19 15.20
N ILE A 405 2.63 13.15 14.37
CA ILE A 405 2.65 11.75 14.82
C ILE A 405 3.98 11.41 15.49
N SER A 406 5.08 11.88 14.91
CA SER A 406 6.41 11.67 15.48
C SER A 406 6.53 12.34 16.84
N GLU A 407 6.08 13.58 16.97
CA GLU A 407 6.04 14.32 18.22
C GLU A 407 5.23 13.58 19.29
N PHE A 408 3.99 13.17 18.99
CA PHE A 408 3.19 12.39 19.93
C PHE A 408 3.78 11.02 20.25
N TYR A 409 4.46 10.38 19.29
CA TYR A 409 5.18 9.13 19.53
C TYR A 409 6.28 9.30 20.57
N TYR A 410 7.11 10.32 20.41
CA TYR A 410 8.21 10.60 21.33
C TYR A 410 7.71 11.10 22.69
N GLN A 411 6.64 11.89 22.73
CA GLN A 411 6.00 12.27 24.00
C GLN A 411 5.43 11.04 24.72
N ALA A 412 4.81 10.11 23.99
CA ALA A 412 4.29 8.87 24.55
C ALA A 412 5.42 8.00 25.13
N THR A 413 6.55 7.83 24.42
CA THR A 413 7.67 7.02 24.92
C THR A 413 8.34 7.63 26.14
N LEU A 414 8.52 8.96 26.18
CA LEU A 414 9.00 9.67 27.37
C LEU A 414 8.06 9.53 28.55
N HIS A 415 6.76 9.68 28.31
CA HIS A 415 5.73 9.48 29.33
C HIS A 415 5.81 8.07 29.94
N LEU A 416 5.99 7.03 29.10
CA LEU A 416 6.18 5.66 29.56
C LEU A 416 7.41 5.54 30.46
N VAL A 417 8.52 6.18 30.08
CA VAL A 417 9.78 6.17 30.85
C VAL A 417 9.65 6.76 32.24
N TYR A 418 8.99 7.91 32.33
CA TYR A 418 8.93 8.68 33.57
C TYR A 418 7.94 8.14 34.58
N ASN A 419 6.80 7.67 34.11
CA ASN A 419 5.65 7.44 34.98
C ASN A 419 5.43 5.97 35.32
N LEU A 420 6.16 5.04 34.69
CA LEU A 420 5.89 3.61 34.77
C LEU A 420 7.11 2.82 35.26
N SER A 421 6.89 1.82 36.11
CA SER A 421 7.93 0.85 36.47
C SER A 421 8.22 -0.07 35.28
N PHE A 422 9.48 -0.10 34.85
CA PHE A 422 9.97 -0.95 33.77
C PHE A 422 10.26 -2.38 34.21
N ASP A 423 10.13 -2.69 35.49
CA ASP A 423 10.65 -3.93 36.05
C ASP A 423 9.93 -5.16 35.48
N THR A 424 8.66 -5.00 35.09
CA THR A 424 7.78 -6.05 34.56
C THR A 424 7.95 -6.34 33.07
N LEU A 425 8.70 -5.53 32.32
CA LEU A 425 8.90 -5.75 30.89
C LEU A 425 9.98 -6.78 30.58
N ILE A 426 9.86 -7.44 29.42
CA ILE A 426 10.97 -8.20 28.85
C ILE A 426 12.07 -7.25 28.36
N ILE A 427 13.32 -7.71 28.38
CA ILE A 427 14.51 -6.89 28.06
C ILE A 427 14.39 -6.20 26.69
N GLN A 428 13.82 -6.90 25.69
CA GLN A 428 13.67 -6.37 24.33
C GLN A 428 12.74 -5.14 24.29
N ASP A 429 11.64 -5.17 25.03
CA ASP A 429 10.67 -4.06 25.07
C ASP A 429 11.22 -2.88 25.87
N LYS A 430 11.93 -3.15 26.98
CA LYS A 430 12.65 -2.11 27.73
C LYS A 430 13.62 -1.38 26.82
N LYS A 431 14.42 -2.13 26.04
CA LYS A 431 15.38 -1.56 25.11
C LYS A 431 14.71 -0.64 24.09
N ILE A 432 13.65 -1.09 23.42
CA ILE A 432 12.98 -0.31 22.38
C ILE A 432 12.34 0.98 22.93
N ILE A 433 11.67 0.89 24.09
CA ILE A 433 11.04 2.07 24.71
C ILE A 433 12.12 3.05 25.15
N LEU A 434 13.18 2.58 25.81
CA LEU A 434 14.25 3.44 26.28
C LEU A 434 15.02 4.08 25.12
N GLU A 435 15.34 3.34 24.05
CA GLU A 435 15.95 3.90 22.83
C GLU A 435 15.04 4.95 22.19
N SER A 436 13.74 4.67 22.07
CA SER A 436 12.77 5.61 21.50
C SER A 436 12.57 6.85 22.38
N ALA A 437 12.62 6.72 23.70
CA ALA A 437 12.53 7.84 24.62
C ALA A 437 13.80 8.69 24.58
N LEU A 438 14.98 8.07 24.44
CA LEU A 438 16.24 8.79 24.22
C LEU A 438 16.13 9.66 22.97
N ASP A 439 15.72 9.07 21.84
CA ASP A 439 15.44 9.80 20.60
C ASP A 439 14.50 10.98 20.85
N GLY A 440 13.45 10.76 21.65
CA GLY A 440 12.44 11.76 21.98
C GLY A 440 12.98 13.01 22.68
N PHE A 441 13.88 12.86 23.66
CA PHE A 441 14.51 14.02 24.33
C PHE A 441 15.17 14.97 23.34
N PHE A 442 15.86 14.43 22.36
CA PHE A 442 16.63 15.24 21.42
C PHE A 442 15.74 15.87 20.34
N ILE A 443 14.74 15.12 19.86
CA ILE A 443 13.80 15.59 18.82
C ILE A 443 12.87 16.66 19.35
N LEU A 444 12.39 16.50 20.58
CA LEU A 444 11.48 17.43 21.24
C LEU A 444 12.20 18.60 21.93
N ASP A 445 13.54 18.63 21.86
CA ASP A 445 14.39 19.63 22.49
C ASP A 445 14.13 19.81 24.01
N ILE A 446 13.93 18.69 24.70
CA ILE A 446 13.64 18.70 26.14
C ILE A 446 14.95 18.78 26.90
N ASN A 447 15.21 19.95 27.50
CA ASN A 447 16.44 20.25 28.24
C ASN A 447 16.35 19.80 29.71
N GLU A 448 16.15 18.49 29.92
CA GLU A 448 15.98 17.88 31.25
C GLU A 448 17.10 16.87 31.57
N ASN A 449 18.23 17.40 32.00
CA ASN A 449 19.49 16.67 32.14
C ASN A 449 19.45 15.47 33.06
N ALA A 450 18.81 15.63 34.21
CA ALA A 450 18.67 14.57 35.20
C ALA A 450 17.91 13.36 34.64
N HIS A 451 16.94 13.62 33.76
CA HIS A 451 16.10 12.59 33.18
C HIS A 451 16.80 11.83 32.05
N ILE A 452 17.54 12.55 31.19
CA ILE A 452 18.41 11.94 30.18
C ILE A 452 19.43 11.01 30.85
N ILE A 453 20.12 11.49 31.90
CA ILE A 453 21.12 10.70 32.64
C ILE A 453 20.48 9.43 33.25
N ASN A 454 19.29 9.54 33.84
CA ASN A 454 18.57 8.39 34.43
C ASN A 454 18.21 7.34 33.37
N LEU A 455 17.65 7.76 32.24
CA LEU A 455 17.28 6.86 31.14
C LEU A 455 18.51 6.09 30.62
N LEU A 456 19.65 6.78 30.53
CA LEU A 456 20.89 6.18 30.07
C LEU A 456 21.46 5.20 31.07
N ASP A 457 21.49 5.54 32.36
CA ASP A 457 21.88 4.59 33.40
C ASP A 457 20.99 3.32 33.32
N ARG A 458 19.68 3.44 33.01
CA ARG A 458 18.79 2.29 32.77
C ARG A 458 19.15 1.49 31.52
N LEU A 459 19.39 2.14 30.38
CA LEU A 459 19.84 1.48 29.13
C LEU A 459 21.16 0.72 29.33
N ILE A 460 22.04 1.29 30.15
CA ILE A 460 23.35 0.74 30.47
C ILE A 460 23.21 -0.45 31.42
N ILE A 461 22.35 -0.39 32.44
CA ILE A 461 22.10 -1.53 33.36
C ILE A 461 21.61 -2.75 32.59
N LEU A 462 20.84 -2.55 31.51
CA LEU A 462 20.43 -3.62 30.61
C LEU A 462 21.60 -4.22 29.79
N ASN A 463 22.80 -3.66 29.89
CA ASN A 463 23.99 -4.06 29.12
C ASN A 463 25.32 -3.84 29.90
N SER A 464 25.49 -4.56 31.01
CA SER A 464 26.57 -4.40 31.98
C SER A 464 28.00 -4.72 31.48
N ASN A 465 28.18 -5.26 30.27
CA ASN A 465 29.49 -5.68 29.75
C ASN A 465 30.24 -4.61 28.91
N ASN A 466 29.81 -3.34 28.93
CA ASN A 466 30.33 -2.34 28.01
C ASN A 466 31.48 -1.49 28.60
N GLN A 467 32.72 -1.75 28.19
CA GLN A 467 33.92 -0.97 28.58
C GLN A 467 33.84 0.51 28.16
N LEU A 468 32.94 0.89 27.23
CA LEU A 468 32.70 2.26 26.80
C LEU A 468 31.74 3.04 27.73
N TYR A 469 31.31 2.42 28.84
CA TYR A 469 30.36 2.99 29.81
C TYR A 469 30.75 4.39 30.32
N SER A 470 31.97 4.54 30.84
CA SER A 470 32.44 5.82 31.38
C SER A 470 32.48 6.91 30.30
N GLN A 471 32.84 6.54 29.07
CA GLN A 471 32.87 7.45 27.94
C GLN A 471 31.46 7.90 27.52
N TYR A 472 30.50 6.98 27.43
CA TYR A 472 29.11 7.33 27.10
C TYR A 472 28.47 8.19 28.18
N LYS A 473 28.65 7.83 29.45
CA LYS A 473 28.18 8.64 30.57
C LYS A 473 28.77 10.04 30.53
N ASN A 474 30.07 10.18 30.27
CA ASN A 474 30.72 11.49 30.16
C ASN A 474 30.21 12.32 28.97
N ILE A 475 30.03 11.70 27.80
CA ILE A 475 29.45 12.36 26.61
C ILE A 475 28.06 12.91 26.94
N LEU A 476 27.25 12.11 27.62
CA LEU A 476 25.84 12.42 27.85
C LEU A 476 25.62 13.40 29.01
N VAL A 477 26.41 13.28 30.07
CA VAL A 477 26.49 14.31 31.12
C VAL A 477 26.93 15.64 30.52
N SER A 478 27.92 15.61 29.63
CA SER A 478 28.38 16.82 28.94
C SER A 478 27.25 17.43 28.11
N LEU A 479 26.61 16.64 27.24
CA LEU A 479 25.48 17.06 26.40
C LEU A 479 24.26 17.55 27.16
N SER A 480 24.12 17.13 28.42
CA SER A 480 23.03 17.58 29.25
C SER A 480 23.20 19.07 29.60
N TYR A 481 24.40 19.56 29.90
CA TYR A 481 24.55 20.98 30.25
C TYR A 481 24.02 21.93 29.16
N SER A 482 23.19 22.89 29.57
CA SER A 482 22.44 23.81 28.69
C SER A 482 23.32 24.63 27.74
N GLU A 483 24.63 24.69 28.00
CA GLU A 483 25.64 25.34 27.17
C GLU A 483 26.88 24.45 27.02
N THR A 484 26.71 23.27 26.41
CA THR A 484 27.85 22.38 26.13
C THR A 484 28.75 22.99 25.07
N SER A 485 29.84 23.67 25.45
CA SER A 485 30.68 24.41 24.50
C SER A 485 31.01 23.62 23.22
N LEU A 486 31.07 24.31 22.09
CA LEU A 486 31.41 23.72 20.78
C LEU A 486 32.70 22.88 20.85
N GLN A 487 33.70 23.36 21.58
CA GLN A 487 34.96 22.67 21.81
C GLN A 487 34.78 21.33 22.55
N THR A 488 33.90 21.30 23.55
CA THR A 488 33.54 20.06 24.26
C THR A 488 32.87 19.08 23.30
N ILE A 489 31.89 19.52 22.51
CA ILE A 489 31.20 18.66 21.54
C ILE A 489 32.21 18.06 20.54
N ASP A 490 33.14 18.87 20.03
CA ASP A 490 34.17 18.41 19.10
C ASP A 490 35.13 17.39 19.71
N GLN A 491 35.52 17.59 20.96
CA GLN A 491 36.34 16.62 21.68
C GLN A 491 35.60 15.29 21.86
N LEU A 492 34.31 15.33 22.19
CA LEU A 492 33.47 14.13 22.35
C LEU A 492 33.28 13.39 21.02
N ILE A 493 33.05 14.10 19.92
CA ILE A 493 32.98 13.52 18.56
C ILE A 493 34.31 12.84 18.21
N SER A 494 35.43 13.51 18.44
CA SER A 494 36.77 12.99 18.15
C SER A 494 37.09 11.74 18.97
N ASN A 495 36.65 11.68 20.22
CA ASN A 495 36.84 10.54 21.09
C ASN A 495 35.93 9.36 20.73
N LEU A 496 34.67 9.62 20.36
CA LEU A 496 33.67 8.59 20.10
C LEU A 496 33.90 7.90 18.74
N LYS A 497 34.19 8.67 17.70
CA LYS A 497 34.30 8.21 16.30
C LYS A 497 35.26 7.02 16.09
N PRO A 498 36.50 7.00 16.64
CA PRO A 498 37.40 5.84 16.49
C PRO A 498 36.89 4.60 17.25
N ASN A 499 36.16 4.80 18.35
CA ASN A 499 35.70 3.71 19.22
C ASN A 499 34.46 2.99 18.68
N ILE A 500 33.72 3.58 17.73
CA ILE A 500 32.53 2.96 17.12
C ILE A 500 32.85 1.60 16.49
N LYS A 501 33.96 1.51 15.74
CA LYS A 501 34.36 0.25 15.07
C LYS A 501 34.80 -0.82 16.05
N ALA A 502 35.30 -0.42 17.23
CA ALA A 502 35.73 -1.32 18.29
C ALA A 502 34.62 -1.67 19.29
N SER A 503 33.48 -0.98 19.22
CA SER A 503 32.33 -1.18 20.10
C SER A 503 31.63 -2.50 19.76
N HIS A 504 31.27 -3.27 20.79
CA HIS A 504 30.39 -4.44 20.64
C HIS A 504 28.96 -4.05 20.22
N LEU A 505 28.62 -2.75 20.30
CA LEU A 505 27.32 -2.18 19.95
C LEU A 505 27.49 -0.91 19.12
N PRO A 506 27.96 -1.02 17.86
CA PRO A 506 28.20 0.13 16.99
C PRO A 506 26.93 0.98 16.79
N GLN A 507 25.74 0.37 16.91
CA GLN A 507 24.44 1.05 16.85
C GLN A 507 24.30 2.13 17.93
N VAL A 508 24.63 1.82 19.19
CA VAL A 508 24.54 2.79 20.30
C VAL A 508 25.54 3.92 20.10
N SER A 509 26.77 3.60 19.71
CA SER A 509 27.80 4.62 19.45
C SER A 509 27.43 5.51 18.27
N ASN A 510 26.80 4.95 17.24
CA ASN A 510 26.30 5.69 16.08
C ASN A 510 25.15 6.63 16.45
N VAL A 511 24.22 6.19 17.30
CA VAL A 511 23.13 7.05 17.82
C VAL A 511 23.72 8.20 18.64
N LEU A 512 24.64 7.93 19.56
CA LEU A 512 25.34 8.96 20.34
C LEU A 512 26.11 9.95 19.47
N LEU A 513 26.81 9.46 18.45
CA LEU A 513 27.51 10.30 17.48
C LEU A 513 26.52 11.18 16.70
N SER A 514 25.37 10.63 16.33
CA SER A 514 24.30 11.38 15.67
C SER A 514 23.78 12.50 16.55
N HIS A 515 23.57 12.24 17.84
CA HIS A 515 23.17 13.26 18.81
C HIS A 515 24.21 14.35 19.03
N LEU A 516 25.51 14.00 19.07
CA LEU A 516 26.58 14.99 19.12
C LEU A 516 26.57 15.90 17.90
N TYR A 517 26.30 15.35 16.71
CA TYR A 517 26.14 16.16 15.51
C TYR A 517 24.89 17.05 15.55
N ILE A 518 23.74 16.58 16.05
CA ILE A 518 22.56 17.43 16.26
C ILE A 518 22.83 18.54 17.28
N SER A 519 23.54 18.23 18.36
CA SER A 519 23.92 19.23 19.35
C SER A 519 24.84 20.28 18.73
N LYS A 520 25.78 19.84 17.89
CA LYS A 520 26.63 20.74 17.09
C LYS A 520 25.82 21.56 16.08
N SER A 521 24.78 21.00 15.44
CA SER A 521 23.95 21.76 14.50
C SER A 521 23.19 22.90 15.18
N LYS A 522 22.71 22.68 16.43
CA LYS A 522 22.03 23.72 17.22
C LYS A 522 22.90 24.95 17.48
N TYR A 523 24.22 24.78 17.65
CA TYR A 523 25.16 25.89 17.77
C TYR A 523 25.18 26.81 16.54
N TYR A 524 24.83 26.29 15.35
CA TYR A 524 24.83 27.05 14.11
C TYR A 524 23.43 27.55 13.71
N GLN A 525 22.40 27.28 14.52
CA GLN A 525 21.00 27.52 14.17
C GLN A 525 20.66 28.99 13.90
N SER A 526 21.34 29.92 14.57
CA SER A 526 21.19 31.37 14.38
C SER A 526 22.19 31.97 13.38
N ASP A 527 23.34 31.34 13.20
CA ASP A 527 24.52 32.00 12.62
C ASP A 527 24.91 31.43 11.25
N ASN A 528 24.69 30.13 11.01
CA ASN A 528 25.12 29.46 9.78
C ASN A 528 24.23 28.25 9.42
N THR A 529 23.16 28.52 8.66
CA THR A 529 22.22 27.49 8.20
C THR A 529 22.87 26.36 7.38
N VAL A 530 23.97 26.64 6.67
CA VAL A 530 24.66 25.62 5.86
C VAL A 530 25.35 24.61 6.76
N GLU A 531 26.11 25.08 7.75
CA GLU A 531 26.76 24.22 8.73
C GLU A 531 25.74 23.47 9.60
N GLU A 532 24.64 24.13 9.98
CA GLU A 532 23.52 23.48 10.67
C GLU A 532 23.03 22.25 9.89
N LEU A 533 22.66 22.43 8.61
CA LEU A 533 22.14 21.33 7.79
C LEU A 533 23.19 20.24 7.51
N GLU A 534 24.46 20.62 7.36
CA GLU A 534 25.57 19.66 7.18
C GLU A 534 25.71 18.72 8.39
N TYR A 535 25.63 19.27 9.61
CA TYR A 535 25.71 18.44 10.81
C TYR A 535 24.48 17.58 11.02
N ILE A 536 23.29 18.04 10.63
CA ILE A 536 22.09 17.19 10.58
C ILE A 536 22.30 16.02 9.59
N ASP A 537 22.92 16.27 8.44
CA ASP A 537 23.24 15.20 7.48
C ASP A 537 24.29 14.21 8.02
N LYS A 538 25.30 14.69 8.75
CA LYS A 538 26.25 13.83 9.46
C LYS A 538 25.55 12.98 10.53
N ALA A 539 24.54 13.51 11.21
CA ALA A 539 23.73 12.75 12.15
C ALA A 539 22.96 11.61 11.45
N ILE A 540 22.28 11.92 10.34
CA ILE A 540 21.57 10.89 9.55
C ILE A 540 22.54 9.83 9.01
N GLN A 541 23.73 10.22 8.56
CA GLN A 541 24.74 9.27 8.06
C GLN A 541 25.30 8.38 9.16
N ALA A 542 25.48 8.91 10.38
CA ALA A 542 25.96 8.13 11.51
C ALA A 542 24.92 7.09 11.94
N SER A 543 23.63 7.42 11.93
CA SER A 543 22.55 6.47 12.23
C SER A 543 21.46 6.44 11.12
N PRO A 544 21.74 5.79 9.99
CA PRO A 544 20.87 5.86 8.79
C PRO A 544 19.52 5.16 8.98
N PHE A 545 19.40 4.30 9.98
CA PHE A 545 18.17 3.55 10.28
C PHE A 545 17.25 4.26 11.28
N THR A 546 17.71 5.34 11.92
CA THR A 546 16.86 6.10 12.84
C THR A 546 16.08 7.14 12.05
N SER A 547 14.76 6.99 12.00
CA SER A 547 13.84 7.94 11.37
C SER A 547 13.86 9.30 12.05
N SER A 548 14.18 9.35 13.35
CA SER A 548 14.26 10.56 14.17
C SER A 548 15.03 11.71 13.54
N PHE A 549 16.26 11.46 13.08
CA PHE A 549 17.12 12.51 12.53
C PHE A 549 16.63 13.03 11.18
N ARG A 550 15.95 12.18 10.39
CA ARG A 550 15.30 12.59 9.14
C ARG A 550 14.08 13.46 9.40
N ILE A 551 13.28 13.08 10.41
CA ILE A 551 12.15 13.88 10.88
C ILE A 551 12.64 15.24 11.40
N TYR A 552 13.71 15.26 12.20
CA TYR A 552 14.33 16.50 12.68
C TYR A 552 14.80 17.40 11.52
N LYS A 553 15.50 16.82 10.53
CA LYS A 553 15.89 17.53 9.31
C LYS A 553 14.67 18.11 8.59
N ALA A 554 13.63 17.32 8.44
CA ALA A 554 12.41 17.74 7.75
C ALA A 554 11.71 18.89 8.47
N ALA A 555 11.59 18.83 9.80
CA ALA A 555 11.04 19.90 10.62
C ALA A 555 11.88 21.18 10.49
N ARG A 556 13.20 21.05 10.61
CA ARG A 556 14.09 22.21 10.52
C ARG A 556 14.05 22.87 9.14
N LEU A 557 14.05 22.08 8.08
CA LEU A 557 13.87 22.58 6.72
C LEU A 557 12.53 23.29 6.55
N LYS A 558 11.46 22.79 7.18
CA LYS A 558 10.15 23.47 7.18
C LYS A 558 10.22 24.82 7.90
N ASP A 559 10.87 24.91 9.06
CA ASP A 559 11.03 26.16 9.82
C ASP A 559 11.83 27.21 9.05
N LEU A 560 12.80 26.75 8.24
CA LEU A 560 13.59 27.58 7.33
C LEU A 560 12.82 27.97 6.04
N GLY A 561 11.55 27.56 5.89
CA GLY A 561 10.74 27.80 4.69
C GLY A 561 11.09 26.90 3.49
N LEU A 562 11.97 25.91 3.67
CA LEU A 562 12.44 24.96 2.66
C LEU A 562 11.51 23.74 2.55
N MET A 563 10.25 23.99 2.20
CA MET A 563 9.19 22.97 2.17
C MET A 563 9.45 21.81 1.22
N LYS A 564 10.22 22.03 0.14
CA LYS A 564 10.52 20.99 -0.85
C LYS A 564 11.58 20.02 -0.33
N GLU A 565 12.64 20.58 0.25
CA GLU A 565 13.74 19.86 0.85
C GLU A 565 13.24 19.09 2.08
N SER A 566 12.36 19.70 2.88
CA SER A 566 11.68 19.05 4.00
C SER A 566 10.96 17.77 3.57
N LYS A 567 10.19 17.82 2.48
CA LYS A 567 9.51 16.65 1.91
C LYS A 567 10.44 15.60 1.31
N ASN A 568 11.64 15.99 0.87
CA ASN A 568 12.63 15.05 0.36
C ASN A 568 13.43 14.38 1.49
N ALA A 569 13.51 15.01 2.66
CA ALA A 569 14.16 14.45 3.84
C ALA A 569 13.31 13.37 4.51
N LEU A 570 11.98 13.52 4.50
CA LEU A 570 10.99 12.47 4.84
C LEU A 570 10.96 11.36 3.79
#